data_AF-A0A8J7Q924-F1
#
_entry.id   AF-A0A8J7Q924-F1
#
_cell.length_a   1.000
_cell.length_b   1.000
_cell.length_c   1.000
_cell.angle_alpha   90.00
_cell.angle_beta   90.00
_cell.angle_gamma   90.00
#
_symmetry.space_group_name_H-M   'P 1'
#
loop_
_entity.id
_entity.type
_entity.pdbx_description
1 polymer ?
#
loop_
_entity_poly.entity_id
_entity_poly.type
_entity_poly.pdbx_seq_one_letter_code
_entity_poly.pdbx_strand_id
1 'polypeptide(L)'
;EMPANDQEPPQIELRVMGADDDGRMVADGTVRLPTDGLAAVGQVLHRILTGIAALYGQPIGSASPKPANGNQPWTAELDERLASRWAQAPDTTAAKAIATLAEEFGRSRGGIRSRLVKLGCDPDHPGRRDVP
;
A
#
# COMPACT_ATOMS: atom_id res chain seq x y z
N GLU A 1 49.43 0.71 -15.64
CA GLU A 1 48.36 0.68 -14.61
C GLU A 1 47.36 1.79 -14.92
N MET A 2 46.07 1.45 -14.98
CA MET A 2 44.98 2.43 -15.06
C MET A 2 44.59 2.83 -13.63
N PRO A 3 44.29 4.12 -13.35
CA PRO A 3 43.88 4.52 -12.01
C PRO A 3 42.60 3.78 -11.61
N ALA A 4 42.59 3.24 -10.38
CA ALA A 4 41.39 2.72 -9.77
C ALA A 4 40.31 3.82 -9.80
N ASN A 5 39.20 3.51 -10.44
CA ASN A 5 38.07 4.41 -10.58
C ASN A 5 37.39 4.49 -9.20
N ASP A 6 37.76 5.49 -8.39
CA ASP A 6 37.09 5.87 -7.15
C ASP A 6 35.71 6.50 -7.48
N GLN A 7 34.86 5.75 -8.18
CA GLN A 7 33.47 6.14 -8.38
C GLN A 7 32.77 6.04 -7.03
N GLU A 8 32.42 7.19 -6.45
CA GLU A 8 31.53 7.26 -5.30
C GLU A 8 30.30 6.38 -5.56
N PRO A 9 29.87 5.56 -4.59
CA PRO A 9 28.73 4.68 -4.77
C PRO A 9 27.50 5.52 -5.15
N PRO A 10 26.64 5.02 -6.06
CA PRO A 10 25.46 5.76 -6.46
C PRO A 10 24.62 6.11 -5.22
N GLN A 11 24.02 7.29 -5.22
CA GLN A 11 23.22 7.79 -4.09
C GLN A 11 21.74 7.82 -4.43
N ILE A 12 20.91 7.64 -3.40
CA ILE A 12 19.46 7.78 -3.47
C ILE A 12 19.03 8.91 -2.54
N GLU A 13 18.08 9.73 -3.00
CA GLU A 13 17.41 10.74 -2.19
C GLU A 13 16.01 10.22 -1.81
N LEU A 14 15.76 10.08 -0.51
CA LEU A 14 14.48 9.70 0.06
C LEU A 14 13.86 10.93 0.74
N ARG A 15 12.69 11.35 0.26
CA ARG A 15 11.91 12.41 0.89
C ARG A 15 10.75 11.82 1.69
N VAL A 16 10.60 12.28 2.92
CA VAL A 16 9.57 11.87 3.87
C VAL A 16 8.74 13.10 4.21
N MET A 17 7.43 13.05 3.92
CA MET A 17 6.49 14.12 4.22
C MET A 17 5.39 13.60 5.15
N GLY A 18 4.92 14.44 6.06
CA GLY A 18 3.79 14.18 6.93
C GLY A 18 2.77 15.32 6.83
N ALA A 19 1.49 14.96 6.79
CA ALA A 19 0.38 15.89 6.83
C ALA A 19 -0.54 15.57 8.01
N ASP A 20 -1.20 16.60 8.54
CA ASP A 20 -2.28 16.44 9.53
C ASP A 20 -3.60 16.02 8.85
N ASP A 21 -4.65 15.86 9.66
CA ASP A 21 -5.98 15.45 9.21
C ASP A 21 -6.66 16.48 8.30
N ASP A 22 -6.21 17.75 8.33
CA ASP A 22 -6.66 18.82 7.44
C ASP A 22 -5.88 18.86 6.12
N GLY A 23 -4.93 17.93 5.92
CA GLY A 23 -4.06 17.88 4.75
C GLY A 23 -2.97 18.95 4.75
N ARG A 24 -2.74 19.66 5.86
CA ARG A 24 -1.62 20.60 5.99
C ARG A 24 -0.35 19.82 6.26
N MET A 25 0.70 20.18 5.54
CA MET A 25 2.02 19.58 5.72
C MET A 25 2.60 20.00 7.09
N VAL A 26 2.80 19.02 7.97
CA VAL A 26 3.35 19.20 9.32
C VAL A 26 4.78 18.66 9.46
N ALA A 27 5.24 17.87 8.49
CA ALA A 27 6.61 17.36 8.44
C ALA A 27 7.11 17.26 6.99
N ASP A 28 8.38 17.61 6.78
CA ASP A 28 9.12 17.39 5.55
C ASP A 28 10.58 17.13 5.92
N GLY A 29 11.17 16.09 5.33
CA GLY A 29 12.53 15.68 5.58
C GLY A 29 13.09 14.99 4.35
N THR A 30 14.38 15.19 4.10
CA THR A 30 15.09 14.54 3.00
C THR A 30 16.35 13.88 3.53
N VAL A 31 16.60 12.65 3.09
CA VAL A 31 17.81 11.90 3.42
C VAL A 31 18.47 11.40 2.15
N ARG A 32 19.79 11.55 2.07
CA ARG A 32 20.62 10.99 1.00
C ARG A 32 21.39 9.80 1.53
N LEU A 33 21.36 8.70 0.78
CA LEU A 33 21.88 7.41 1.20
C LEU A 33 22.71 6.80 0.08
N PRO A 34 23.87 6.20 0.37
CA PRO A 34 24.61 5.43 -0.62
C PRO A 34 23.88 4.10 -0.86
N THR A 35 23.89 3.63 -2.12
CA THR A 35 23.09 2.47 -2.53
C THR A 35 23.54 1.14 -1.91
N ASP A 36 24.83 1.03 -1.59
CA ASP A 36 25.45 -0.14 -0.99
C ASP A 36 25.02 -0.34 0.48
N GLY A 37 24.69 0.73 1.20
CA GLY A 37 24.27 0.73 2.59
C GLY A 37 22.75 0.65 2.81
N LEU A 38 21.93 0.64 1.77
CA LEU A 38 20.47 0.78 1.88
C LEU A 38 19.80 -0.26 2.79
N ALA A 39 20.26 -1.51 2.74
CA ALA A 39 19.70 -2.58 3.57
C ALA A 39 19.93 -2.32 5.07
N ALA A 40 21.13 -1.87 5.45
CA ALA A 40 21.46 -1.54 6.83
C ALA A 40 20.67 -0.31 7.30
N VAL A 41 20.62 0.73 6.47
CA VAL A 41 19.85 1.95 6.77
C VAL A 41 18.35 1.64 6.90
N GLY A 42 17.81 0.81 6.00
CA GLY A 42 16.42 0.38 6.05
C GLY A 42 16.08 -0.38 7.33
N GLN A 43 16.98 -1.24 7.82
CA GLN A 43 16.80 -1.92 9.11
C GLN A 43 16.79 -0.95 10.29
N VAL A 44 17.69 0.04 10.31
CA VAL A 44 17.74 1.06 11.36
C VAL A 44 16.46 1.89 11.35
N LEU A 45 16.06 2.39 10.18
CA LEU A 45 14.82 3.16 10.01
C LEU A 45 13.60 2.35 10.46
N HIS A 46 13.51 1.08 10.06
CA HIS A 46 12.42 0.19 10.48
C HIS A 46 12.36 0.01 12.00
N ARG A 47 13.50 -0.20 12.67
CA ARG A 47 13.57 -0.33 14.12
C ARG A 47 13.13 0.94 14.85
N ILE A 48 13.58 2.11 14.37
CA ILE A 48 13.23 3.40 14.96
C ILE A 48 11.72 3.65 14.81
N LEU A 49 11.19 3.49 13.60
CA LEU A 49 9.76 3.70 13.34
C LEU A 49 8.88 2.73 14.15
N THR A 50 9.29 1.46 14.24
CA THR A 50 8.59 0.45 15.04
C THR A 50 8.65 0.76 16.53
N GLY A 51 9.82 1.18 17.04
CA GLY A 51 10.00 1.55 18.44
C GLY A 51 9.19 2.79 18.81
N ILE A 52 9.21 3.83 17.98
CA ILE A 52 8.42 5.05 18.18
C ILE A 52 6.92 4.73 18.11
N ALA A 53 6.47 3.91 17.15
CA ALA A 53 5.07 3.50 17.06
C ALA A 53 4.62 2.69 18.29
N ALA A 54 5.49 1.84 18.84
CA ALA A 54 5.19 1.10 20.07
C ALA A 54 5.14 1.99 21.32
N LEU A 55 5.99 3.03 21.38
CA LEU A 55 6.08 3.94 22.53
C LEU A 55 5.01 5.03 22.54
N TYR A 56 4.65 5.54 21.36
CA TYR A 56 3.76 6.70 21.20
C TYR A 56 2.43 6.37 20.51
N GLY A 57 2.17 5.10 20.25
CA GLY A 57 0.95 4.64 19.59
C GLY A 57 -0.31 4.81 20.44
N GLN A 58 -0.94 5.99 20.40
CA GLN A 58 -2.36 6.03 20.07
C GLN A 58 -2.50 5.57 18.61
N PRO A 59 -3.52 4.77 18.25
CA PRO A 59 -3.59 4.09 16.96
C PRO A 59 -3.81 5.10 15.82
N ILE A 60 -2.73 5.64 15.27
CA ILE A 60 -2.76 6.39 14.03
C ILE A 60 -2.90 5.37 12.90
N GLY A 61 -4.13 5.19 12.41
CA GLY A 61 -4.43 4.59 11.10
C GLY A 61 -3.88 3.18 10.88
N SER A 62 -4.51 2.19 11.51
CA SER A 62 -4.48 0.76 11.16
C SER A 62 -3.19 0.25 10.46
N ALA A 63 -2.26 -0.27 11.24
CA ALA A 63 -1.58 -1.49 10.81
C ALA A 63 -2.67 -2.57 10.68
N SER A 64 -3.41 -2.54 9.58
CA SER A 64 -4.26 -3.67 9.21
C SER A 64 -3.32 -4.87 9.18
N PRO A 65 -3.63 -5.95 9.93
CA PRO A 65 -2.82 -7.15 9.91
C PRO A 65 -2.55 -7.52 8.45
N LYS A 66 -1.29 -7.82 8.14
CA LYS A 66 -0.83 -8.17 6.79
C LYS A 66 -1.89 -9.08 6.17
N PRO A 67 -2.56 -8.67 5.08
CA PRO A 67 -3.76 -9.37 4.63
C PRO A 67 -3.44 -10.85 4.46
N ALA A 68 -4.18 -11.71 5.18
CA ALA A 68 -3.82 -13.12 5.39
C ALA A 68 -3.57 -13.88 4.07
N ASN A 69 -4.19 -13.42 2.98
CA ASN A 69 -4.10 -14.02 1.67
C ASN A 69 -3.33 -13.17 0.65
N GLY A 70 -2.62 -12.11 1.04
CA GLY A 70 -2.00 -11.13 0.11
C GLY A 70 -1.21 -11.71 -1.06
N ASN A 71 -0.54 -12.85 -0.87
CA ASN A 71 0.29 -13.53 -1.88
C ASN A 71 -0.38 -14.76 -2.54
N GLN A 72 -1.63 -15.11 -2.19
CA GLN A 72 -2.29 -16.25 -2.82
C GLN A 72 -2.71 -15.91 -4.27
N PRO A 73 -2.69 -16.86 -5.21
CA PRO A 73 -3.23 -16.63 -6.55
C PRO A 73 -4.73 -16.34 -6.51
N TRP A 74 -5.24 -15.58 -7.48
CA TRP A 74 -6.68 -15.43 -7.70
C TRP A 74 -7.16 -16.63 -8.52
N THR A 75 -8.13 -17.37 -7.98
CA THR A 75 -8.80 -18.46 -8.71
C THR A 75 -10.08 -17.95 -9.37
N ALA A 76 -10.62 -18.69 -10.34
CA ALA A 76 -11.86 -18.32 -11.01
C ALA A 76 -13.04 -18.20 -10.02
N GLU A 77 -13.08 -19.07 -9.01
CA GLU A 77 -14.11 -19.03 -7.96
C GLU A 77 -14.01 -17.78 -7.08
N LEU A 78 -12.78 -17.33 -6.79
CA LEU A 78 -12.55 -16.09 -6.05
C LEU A 78 -12.95 -14.86 -6.86
N ASP A 79 -12.75 -14.90 -8.17
CA ASP A 79 -13.13 -13.82 -9.09
C ASP A 79 -14.65 -13.70 -9.23
N GLU A 80 -15.35 -14.82 -9.43
CA GLU A 80 -16.80 -14.84 -9.49
C GLU A 80 -17.42 -14.33 -8.18
N ARG A 81 -16.86 -14.77 -7.04
CA ARG A 81 -17.29 -14.28 -5.73
C ARG A 81 -17.02 -12.79 -5.55
N LEU A 82 -15.86 -12.30 -6.00
CA LEU A 82 -15.52 -10.87 -5.93
C LEU A 82 -16.47 -10.02 -6.79
N ALA A 83 -16.71 -10.42 -8.04
CA ALA A 83 -17.60 -9.71 -8.95
C ALA A 83 -19.06 -9.72 -8.46
N SER A 84 -19.53 -10.85 -7.91
CA SER A 84 -20.86 -10.97 -7.33
C SER A 84 -21.03 -10.06 -6.10
N ARG A 85 -20.03 -10.01 -5.22
CA ARG A 85 -20.04 -9.12 -4.05
C ARG A 85 -19.93 -7.64 -4.42
N TRP A 86 -19.16 -7.29 -5.45
CA TRP A 86 -19.10 -5.93 -5.98
C TRP A 86 -20.44 -5.47 -6.56
N ALA A 87 -21.14 -6.35 -7.27
CA ALA A 87 -22.47 -6.07 -7.82
C ALA A 87 -23.55 -5.90 -6.73
N GLN A 88 -23.39 -6.57 -5.59
CA GLN A 88 -24.28 -6.49 -4.44
C GLN A 88 -23.87 -5.41 -3.42
N ALA A 89 -22.79 -4.68 -3.68
CA ALA A 89 -22.35 -3.63 -2.78
C ALA A 89 -23.47 -2.58 -2.68
N PRO A 90 -23.90 -2.20 -1.45
CA PRO A 90 -24.93 -1.17 -1.27
C PRO A 90 -24.46 0.17 -1.87
N ASP A 91 -25.36 1.16 -2.01
CA ASP A 91 -25.07 2.55 -2.41
C ASP A 91 -24.15 3.26 -1.38
N THR A 92 -22.94 2.74 -1.24
CA THR A 92 -21.86 3.24 -0.42
C THR A 92 -20.78 3.77 -1.36
N THR A 93 -19.86 4.57 -0.83
CA THR A 93 -18.72 5.03 -1.62
C THR A 93 -17.84 3.85 -2.04
N ALA A 94 -17.25 3.91 -3.25
CA ALA A 94 -16.34 2.90 -3.77
C ALA A 94 -15.20 2.56 -2.80
N ALA A 95 -14.65 3.58 -2.12
CA ALA A 95 -13.62 3.42 -1.11
C ALA A 95 -14.06 2.52 0.06
N LYS A 96 -15.31 2.67 0.53
CA LYS A 96 -15.85 1.86 1.62
C LYS A 96 -16.18 0.44 1.15
N ALA A 97 -16.72 0.27 -0.06
CA ALA A 97 -16.95 -1.05 -0.66
C ALA A 97 -15.64 -1.83 -0.83
N ILE A 98 -14.59 -1.19 -1.36
CA ILE A 98 -13.25 -1.79 -1.52
C ILE A 98 -12.64 -2.14 -0.16
N ALA A 99 -12.82 -1.30 0.86
CA ALA A 99 -12.34 -1.61 2.21
C ALA A 99 -13.02 -2.87 2.78
N THR A 100 -14.34 -2.99 2.65
CA THR A 100 -15.09 -4.18 3.10
C THR A 100 -14.66 -5.44 2.34
N LEU A 101 -14.46 -5.37 1.03
CA LEU A 101 -13.98 -6.49 0.24
C LEU A 101 -12.53 -6.89 0.58
N ALA A 102 -11.68 -5.91 0.87
CA ALA A 102 -10.30 -6.17 1.29
C ALA A 102 -10.27 -6.99 2.60
N GLU A 103 -11.15 -6.66 3.54
CA GLU A 103 -11.32 -7.41 4.79
C GLU A 103 -11.89 -8.82 4.54
N GLU A 104 -12.98 -8.96 3.76
CA GLU A 104 -13.63 -10.25 3.50
C GLU A 104 -12.70 -11.25 2.80
N PHE A 105 -11.91 -10.79 1.82
CA PHE A 105 -11.01 -11.64 1.05
C PHE A 105 -9.62 -11.77 1.68
N GLY A 106 -9.34 -11.01 2.75
CA GLY A 106 -8.02 -10.94 3.37
C GLY A 106 -6.96 -10.46 2.38
N ARG A 107 -7.27 -9.42 1.60
CA ARG A 107 -6.41 -8.83 0.55
C ARG A 107 -6.18 -7.34 0.81
N SER A 108 -5.20 -6.74 0.14
CA SER A 108 -5.02 -5.28 0.20
C SER A 108 -6.08 -4.57 -0.64
N ARG A 109 -6.43 -3.34 -0.27
CA ARG A 109 -7.36 -2.49 -1.05
C ARG A 109 -6.89 -2.30 -2.50
N GLY A 110 -5.58 -2.09 -2.70
CA GLY A 110 -4.99 -2.01 -4.03
C GLY A 110 -5.09 -3.31 -4.83
N GLY A 111 -4.98 -4.47 -4.15
CA GLY A 111 -5.17 -5.79 -4.77
C GLY A 111 -6.61 -6.02 -5.23
N ILE A 112 -7.59 -5.64 -4.41
CA ILE A 112 -9.01 -5.66 -4.79
C ILE A 112 -9.27 -4.74 -5.97
N ARG A 113 -8.83 -3.47 -5.90
CA ARG A 113 -9.01 -2.49 -6.98
C ARG A 113 -8.45 -2.98 -8.31
N SER A 114 -7.21 -3.46 -8.31
CA SER A 114 -6.57 -4.00 -9.52
C SER A 114 -7.31 -5.21 -10.06
N ARG A 115 -7.89 -6.06 -9.19
CA ARG A 115 -8.63 -7.23 -9.63
C ARG A 115 -9.98 -6.87 -10.24
N LEU A 116 -10.71 -5.92 -9.66
CA LEU A 116 -11.99 -5.44 -10.21
C LEU A 116 -11.84 -4.93 -11.65
N VAL A 117 -10.79 -4.14 -11.92
CA VAL A 117 -10.46 -3.67 -13.28
C VAL A 117 -10.24 -4.83 -14.24
N LYS A 118 -9.52 -5.89 -13.81
CA LYS A 118 -9.30 -7.09 -14.63
C LYS A 118 -10.57 -7.90 -14.89
N LEU A 119 -11.59 -7.76 -14.03
CA LEU A 119 -12.89 -8.42 -14.16
C LEU A 119 -13.92 -7.56 -14.92
N GLY A 120 -13.53 -6.40 -15.47
CA GLY A 120 -14.45 -5.47 -16.13
C GLY A 120 -15.46 -4.83 -15.17
N CYS A 121 -15.11 -4.72 -13.88
CA CYS A 121 -15.91 -4.00 -12.90
C CYS A 121 -15.33 -2.60 -12.72
N ASP A 122 -16.18 -1.57 -12.72
CA ASP A 122 -15.74 -0.19 -12.48
C ASP A 122 -15.31 -0.05 -11.02
N PRO A 123 -14.03 0.24 -10.70
CA PRO A 123 -13.57 0.35 -9.32
C PRO A 123 -14.02 1.64 -8.62
N ASP A 124 -14.52 2.62 -9.36
CA ASP A 124 -14.94 3.93 -8.85
C ASP A 124 -16.47 4.03 -8.72
N HIS A 125 -17.22 3.10 -9.33
CA HIS A 125 -18.68 2.98 -9.20
C HIS A 125 -19.11 1.56 -8.74
N PRO A 126 -19.42 1.37 -7.43
CA PRO A 126 -19.93 0.10 -6.93
C PRO A 126 -21.23 -0.29 -7.62
N GLY A 127 -21.42 -1.59 -7.89
CA GLY A 127 -22.59 -2.09 -8.61
C GLY A 127 -22.52 -2.00 -10.13
N ARG A 128 -21.55 -1.27 -10.72
CA ARG A 128 -21.42 -1.13 -12.17
C ARG A 128 -20.41 -2.13 -12.75
N ARG A 129 -20.85 -2.93 -13.72
CA ARG A 129 -19.95 -3.62 -14.64
C ARG A 129 -19.68 -2.68 -15.82
N ASP A 130 -18.41 -2.39 -16.06
CA ASP A 130 -17.95 -1.85 -17.33
C ASP A 130 -17.89 -3.02 -18.30
N VAL A 131 -19.03 -3.31 -18.91
CA VAL A 131 -19.06 -4.13 -20.11
C VAL A 131 -18.53 -3.23 -21.24
N PRO A 132 -17.53 -3.66 -22.03
CA PRO A 132 -17.04 -2.90 -23.18
C PRO A 132 -18.13 -2.63 -24.21
#